data_AF-A0A2K4WE53-F1
#
_entry.id   AF-A0A2K4WE53-F1
#
_cell.length_a   1.000
_cell.length_b   1.000
_cell.length_c   1.000
_cell.angle_alpha   90.00
_cell.angle_beta   90.00
_cell.angle_gamma   90.00
#
_symmetry.space_group_name_H-M   'P 1'
#
loop_
_entity.id
_entity.type
_entity.pdbx_description
1 polymer ?
#
loop_
_entity_poly.entity_id
_entity_poly.type
_entity_poly.pdbx_seq_one_letter_code
_entity_poly.pdbx_strand_id
1 'polypeptide(L)'
;MNTAQHPEYSSDPRFYQQLAQLVSSTGCATFAGHMLQLVDALVPIHGLGLSEWTLDLRQSSISRINLLGGAGLQYDPPTTEAPHHPLLPSILHMQDPLLVQLKTPLSKQHPQRNTHQCNLVSSQGDRRRIICFYRLTALRAFSLSELSLLKSLSDTLLPLVEHHAQSLVQAGNRGAGQEPEPGSLDQAFSGRLAQDSITLSAREQEVCLGLLTGGTVAEMAARLKVKNSSVETYLKRATAKLGVSGRHGLARWMAGG
;
A
#
# COMPACT_ATOMS: atom_id res chain seq x y z
N MET A 1 -14.89 20.87 38.88
CA MET A 1 -13.67 21.07 38.08
C MET A 1 -12.95 19.74 38.02
N ASN A 2 -13.14 18.96 36.94
CA ASN A 2 -12.45 17.69 36.74
C ASN A 2 -11.30 17.95 35.75
N THR A 3 -10.09 17.81 36.26
CA THR A 3 -8.84 17.97 35.53
C THR A 3 -8.74 16.85 34.49
N ALA A 4 -8.70 17.23 33.22
CA ALA A 4 -8.40 16.33 32.11
C ALA A 4 -6.99 15.74 32.34
N GLN A 5 -6.94 14.42 32.55
CA GLN A 5 -5.69 13.68 32.48
C GLN A 5 -5.33 13.56 31.00
N HIS A 6 -4.40 14.40 30.54
CA HIS A 6 -3.68 14.15 29.30
C HIS A 6 -2.94 12.82 29.44
N PRO A 7 -3.12 11.85 28.52
CA PRO A 7 -2.37 10.62 28.56
C PRO A 7 -0.90 10.94 28.29
N GLU A 8 -0.03 10.59 29.25
CA GLU A 8 1.41 10.63 29.09
C GLU A 8 1.79 9.76 27.88
N TYR A 9 2.26 10.40 26.80
CA TYR A 9 2.85 9.72 25.65
C TYR A 9 4.15 9.05 26.09
N SER A 10 4.06 7.81 26.55
CA SER A 10 5.21 6.91 26.60
C SER A 10 5.76 6.81 25.19
N SER A 11 6.85 7.53 24.93
CA SER A 11 7.42 7.69 23.59
C SER A 11 8.17 6.43 23.21
N ASP A 12 7.45 5.39 22.78
CA ASP A 12 8.05 4.15 22.28
C ASP A 12 8.82 4.46 20.98
N PRO A 13 10.17 4.39 20.96
CA PRO A 13 10.95 4.71 19.77
C PRO A 13 10.62 3.82 18.58
N ARG A 14 10.18 2.58 18.84
CA ARG A 14 9.81 1.64 17.77
C ARG A 14 8.53 2.07 17.06
N PHE A 15 7.56 2.59 17.80
CA PHE A 15 6.32 3.10 17.23
C PHE A 15 6.61 4.24 16.24
N TYR A 16 7.44 5.22 16.62
CA TYR A 16 7.79 6.33 15.73
C TYR A 16 8.60 5.89 14.51
N GLN A 17 9.46 4.88 14.66
CA GLN A 17 10.17 4.29 13.53
C GLN A 17 9.19 3.61 12.54
N GLN A 18 8.25 2.81 13.05
CA GLN A 18 7.23 2.16 12.22
C GLN A 18 6.31 3.20 11.55
N LEU A 19 5.97 4.27 12.25
CA LEU A 19 5.19 5.38 11.70
C LEU A 19 5.95 6.09 10.57
N ALA A 20 7.24 6.38 10.76
CA ALA A 20 8.08 6.99 9.73
C ALA A 20 8.21 6.10 8.48
N GLN A 21 8.32 4.78 8.68
CA GLN A 21 8.33 3.80 7.59
C GLN A 21 7.00 3.75 6.84
N LEU A 22 5.87 3.79 7.56
CA LEU A 22 4.54 3.89 6.97
C LEU A 22 4.42 5.16 6.11
N VAL A 23 4.78 6.33 6.65
CA VAL A 23 4.76 7.61 5.94
C VAL A 23 5.60 7.54 4.67
N SER A 24 6.83 7.03 4.77
CA SER A 24 7.78 6.92 3.63
C SER A 24 7.29 5.97 2.54
N SER A 25 6.44 4.99 2.88
CA SER A 25 5.86 4.04 1.92
C SER A 25 4.58 4.51 1.24
N THR A 26 4.16 5.75 1.47
CA THR A 26 2.94 6.27 0.85
C THR A 26 3.01 6.23 -0.68
N GLY A 27 1.92 5.80 -1.33
CA GLY A 27 1.88 5.55 -2.78
C GLY A 27 2.56 4.25 -3.25
N CYS A 28 3.17 3.46 -2.35
CA CYS A 28 3.79 2.18 -2.69
C CYS A 28 2.92 0.99 -2.28
N ALA A 29 3.04 -0.15 -2.97
CA ALA A 29 2.29 -1.37 -2.65
C ALA A 29 2.58 -1.92 -1.23
N THR A 30 3.74 -1.58 -0.65
CA THR A 30 4.14 -1.98 0.71
C THR A 30 3.43 -1.20 1.81
N PHE A 31 2.71 -0.12 1.48
CA PHE A 31 2.02 0.74 2.45
C PHE A 31 1.08 -0.02 3.38
N ALA A 32 0.22 -0.88 2.83
CA ALA A 32 -0.71 -1.69 3.62
C ALA A 32 0.04 -2.66 4.55
N GLY A 33 1.19 -3.19 4.12
CA GLY A 33 2.03 -4.05 4.95
C GLY A 33 2.63 -3.32 6.15
N HIS A 34 3.15 -2.11 5.95
CA HIS A 34 3.68 -1.30 7.06
C HIS A 34 2.57 -0.85 8.02
N MET A 35 1.37 -0.54 7.51
CA MET A 35 0.22 -0.20 8.35
C MET A 35 -0.20 -1.39 9.21
N LEU A 36 -0.17 -2.61 8.64
CA LEU A 36 -0.46 -3.83 9.38
C LEU A 36 0.52 -4.01 10.53
N GLN A 37 1.82 -3.86 10.26
CA GLN A 37 2.87 -3.98 11.28
C GLN A 37 2.72 -2.95 12.40
N LEU A 38 2.39 -1.70 12.06
CA LEU A 38 2.20 -0.62 13.03
C LEU A 38 0.99 -0.90 13.94
N VAL A 39 -0.14 -1.29 13.35
CA VAL A 39 -1.38 -1.51 14.11
C VAL A 39 -1.32 -2.82 14.91
N ASP A 40 -0.76 -3.89 14.37
CA ASP A 40 -0.64 -5.18 15.06
C ASP A 40 0.22 -5.09 16.32
N ALA A 41 1.25 -4.23 16.33
CA ALA A 41 2.06 -3.95 17.52
C ALA A 41 1.25 -3.36 18.69
N LEU A 42 0.09 -2.75 18.41
CA LEU A 42 -0.77 -2.09 19.39
C LEU A 42 -2.05 -2.88 19.67
N VAL A 43 -2.66 -3.43 18.63
CA VAL A 43 -3.92 -4.17 18.66
C VAL A 43 -3.75 -5.40 17.77
N PRO A 44 -3.74 -6.63 18.32
CA PRO A 44 -3.49 -7.83 17.53
C PRO A 44 -4.47 -7.95 16.35
N ILE A 45 -3.96 -7.89 15.13
CA ILE A 45 -4.72 -8.00 13.89
C ILE A 45 -3.95 -8.87 12.89
N HIS A 46 -4.68 -9.60 12.06
CA HIS A 46 -4.13 -10.63 11.18
C HIS A 46 -4.22 -10.23 9.71
N GLY A 47 -4.93 -9.14 9.41
CA GLY A 47 -4.93 -8.52 8.11
C GLY A 47 -5.61 -7.16 8.14
N LEU A 48 -5.42 -6.41 7.07
CA LEU A 48 -6.15 -5.19 6.82
C LEU A 48 -6.42 -4.98 5.34
N GLY A 49 -7.51 -4.27 5.06
CA GLY A 49 -7.89 -3.82 3.73
C GLY A 49 -8.10 -2.31 3.67
N LEU A 50 -7.64 -1.68 2.60
CA LEU A 50 -7.78 -0.27 2.33
C LEU A 50 -8.65 -0.07 1.09
N SER A 51 -9.68 0.75 1.21
CA SER A 51 -10.53 1.09 0.07
C SER A 51 -11.05 2.52 0.13
N GLU A 52 -11.30 3.09 -1.04
CA GLU A 52 -12.01 4.35 -1.22
C GLU A 52 -13.34 4.06 -1.91
N TRP A 53 -14.44 4.43 -1.28
CA TRP A 53 -15.78 4.30 -1.84
C TRP A 53 -16.30 5.66 -2.25
N THR A 54 -16.86 5.74 -3.45
CA THR A 54 -17.64 6.88 -3.90
C THR A 54 -19.11 6.54 -3.71
N LEU A 55 -19.85 7.41 -3.02
CA LEU A 55 -21.27 7.22 -2.74
C LEU A 55 -22.10 8.07 -3.70
N ASP A 56 -23.20 7.52 -4.22
CA ASP A 56 -24.29 8.33 -4.77
C ASP A 56 -25.23 8.71 -3.63
N LEU A 57 -25.09 9.94 -3.12
CA LEU A 57 -25.90 10.45 -2.02
C LEU A 57 -27.38 10.62 -2.41
N ARG A 58 -27.71 10.74 -3.71
CA ARG A 58 -29.09 10.85 -4.17
C ARG A 58 -29.79 9.50 -4.20
N GLN A 59 -29.07 8.48 -4.66
CA GLN A 59 -29.57 7.11 -4.73
C GLN A 59 -29.29 6.30 -3.45
N SER A 60 -28.59 6.90 -2.48
CA SER A 60 -28.15 6.25 -1.24
C SER A 60 -27.43 4.93 -1.49
N SER A 61 -26.55 4.91 -2.49
CA SER A 61 -25.87 3.70 -3.00
C SER A 61 -24.37 3.90 -3.16
N ILE A 62 -23.63 2.81 -3.37
CA ILE A 62 -22.19 2.85 -3.67
C ILE A 62 -22.04 2.94 -5.19
N SER A 63 -21.46 4.03 -5.69
CA SER A 63 -21.24 4.22 -7.13
C SER A 63 -19.93 3.60 -7.61
N ARG A 64 -18.90 3.61 -6.75
CA ARG A 64 -17.58 3.06 -7.06
C ARG A 64 -16.86 2.60 -5.81
N ILE A 65 -16.13 1.50 -5.93
CA ILE A 65 -15.17 1.01 -4.94
C ILE A 65 -13.80 0.99 -5.61
N ASN A 66 -12.83 1.68 -5.03
CA ASN A 66 -11.42 1.64 -5.44
C ASN A 66 -10.60 0.97 -4.35
N LEU A 67 -9.83 -0.05 -4.70
CA LEU A 67 -8.98 -0.76 -3.77
C LEU A 67 -7.64 -0.03 -3.67
N LEU A 68 -7.28 0.37 -2.45
CA LEU A 68 -6.03 1.09 -2.19
C LEU A 68 -4.90 0.15 -1.75
N GLY A 69 -5.24 -1.09 -1.38
CA GLY A 69 -4.29 -2.12 -1.00
C GLY A 69 -4.80 -2.99 0.13
N GLY A 70 -4.07 -4.06 0.44
CA GLY A 70 -4.38 -4.95 1.56
C GLY A 70 -3.15 -5.74 1.96
N ALA A 71 -3.15 -6.23 3.20
CA ALA A 71 -2.06 -7.03 3.75
C ALA A 71 -2.59 -8.06 4.75
N GLY A 72 -1.90 -9.20 4.89
CA GLY A 72 -2.23 -10.26 5.84
C GLY A 72 -3.27 -11.25 5.30
N LEU A 73 -4.18 -11.71 6.17
CA LEU A 73 -5.27 -12.63 5.81
C LEU A 73 -5.98 -12.16 4.54
N GLN A 74 -6.27 -13.12 3.65
CA GLN A 74 -6.89 -12.90 2.35
C GLN A 74 -8.05 -11.91 2.48
N TYR A 75 -7.77 -10.68 2.08
CA TYR A 75 -8.74 -9.61 1.97
C TYR A 75 -9.68 -9.99 0.83
N ASP A 76 -10.90 -10.41 1.17
CA ASP A 76 -11.97 -10.46 0.18
C ASP A 76 -12.39 -9.01 -0.09
N PRO A 77 -12.14 -8.47 -1.30
CA PRO A 77 -12.51 -7.11 -1.61
C PRO A 77 -14.04 -6.97 -1.54
N PRO A 78 -14.55 -5.85 -1.00
CA PRO A 78 -15.99 -5.59 -0.99
C PRO A 78 -16.47 -5.53 -2.44
N THR A 79 -17.38 -6.44 -2.80
CA THR A 79 -17.98 -6.50 -4.13
C THR A 79 -19.04 -5.39 -4.25
N THR A 80 -18.96 -4.61 -5.32
CA THR A 80 -19.97 -3.59 -5.67
C THR A 80 -21.36 -4.20 -5.95
N GLU A 81 -21.42 -5.52 -6.17
CA GLU A 81 -22.64 -6.25 -6.54
C GLU A 81 -23.59 -6.54 -5.37
N ALA A 82 -23.19 -6.27 -4.12
CA ALA A 82 -24.08 -6.44 -2.97
C ALA A 82 -25.00 -5.21 -2.83
N PRO A 83 -26.33 -5.33 -3.05
CA PRO A 83 -27.25 -4.19 -3.05
C PRO A 83 -27.35 -3.45 -1.71
N HIS A 84 -26.90 -4.07 -0.61
CA HIS A 84 -26.88 -3.47 0.72
C HIS A 84 -25.61 -3.87 1.48
N HIS A 85 -24.50 -3.15 1.26
CA HIS A 85 -23.32 -3.34 2.09
C HIS A 85 -23.64 -2.95 3.55
N PRO A 86 -23.35 -3.78 4.57
CA PRO A 86 -23.75 -3.53 5.96
C PRO A 86 -23.15 -2.24 6.57
N LEU A 87 -22.09 -1.70 5.97
CA LEU A 87 -21.51 -0.40 6.34
C LEU A 87 -22.29 0.80 5.79
N LEU A 88 -22.99 0.64 4.65
CA LEU A 88 -23.60 1.74 3.92
C LEU A 88 -24.51 2.61 4.80
N PRO A 89 -25.43 2.06 5.62
CA PRO A 89 -26.31 2.86 6.48
C PRO A 89 -25.53 3.73 7.48
N SER A 90 -24.37 3.26 7.94
CA SER A 90 -23.54 3.98 8.92
C SER A 90 -22.73 5.11 8.29
N ILE A 91 -22.34 4.97 7.02
CA ILE A 91 -21.41 5.89 6.35
C ILE A 91 -22.11 6.91 5.43
N LEU A 92 -23.38 6.70 5.08
CA LEU A 92 -24.12 7.60 4.18
C LEU A 92 -24.14 9.05 4.69
N HIS A 93 -24.53 9.26 5.95
CA HIS A 93 -24.71 10.59 6.53
C HIS A 93 -23.69 10.95 7.62
N MET A 94 -22.53 10.29 7.63
CA MET A 94 -21.48 10.58 8.61
C MET A 94 -20.85 11.96 8.37
N GLN A 95 -20.57 12.66 9.47
CA GLN A 95 -19.88 13.96 9.48
C GLN A 95 -18.45 13.81 10.02
N ASP A 96 -18.28 13.01 11.07
CA ASP A 96 -16.98 12.72 11.69
C ASP A 96 -16.49 11.31 11.35
N PRO A 97 -15.17 11.04 11.48
CA PRO A 97 -14.64 9.70 11.30
C PRO A 97 -15.26 8.67 12.25
N LEU A 98 -15.77 7.57 11.72
CA LEU A 98 -16.47 6.53 12.47
C LEU A 98 -15.61 5.28 12.65
N LEU A 99 -15.77 4.62 13.80
CA LEU A 99 -15.32 3.26 14.03
C LEU A 99 -16.55 2.34 14.06
N VAL A 100 -16.65 1.43 13.09
CA VAL A 100 -17.81 0.54 12.92
C VAL A 100 -17.37 -0.91 13.02
N GLN A 101 -17.87 -1.61 14.04
CA GLN A 101 -17.69 -3.05 14.16
C GLN A 101 -18.81 -3.78 13.41
N LEU A 102 -18.44 -4.66 12.48
CA LEU A 102 -19.39 -5.47 11.75
C LEU A 102 -19.50 -6.86 12.39
N LYS A 103 -20.74 -7.34 12.53
CA LYS A 103 -21.01 -8.73 12.88
C LYS A 103 -21.15 -9.54 11.60
N THR A 104 -20.03 -10.04 11.09
CA THR A 104 -20.03 -10.87 9.88
C THR A 104 -20.51 -12.27 10.25
N PRO A 105 -21.46 -12.87 9.49
CA PRO A 105 -21.92 -14.23 9.78
C PRO A 105 -20.76 -15.21 9.66
N LEU A 106 -20.56 -16.01 10.71
CA LEU A 106 -19.48 -16.98 10.81
C LEU A 106 -19.74 -18.14 9.84
N SER A 107 -18.74 -18.46 9.00
CA SER A 107 -18.79 -19.65 8.17
C SER A 107 -18.71 -20.90 9.04
N LYS A 108 -19.70 -21.79 8.86
CA LYS A 108 -19.71 -23.12 9.49
C LYS A 108 -18.79 -24.12 8.77
N GLN A 109 -18.53 -23.89 7.49
CA GLN A 109 -17.72 -24.79 6.65
C GLN A 109 -16.22 -24.55 6.81
N HIS A 110 -15.81 -23.29 7.07
CA HIS A 110 -14.41 -22.94 7.32
C HIS A 110 -14.26 -22.07 8.58
N PRO A 111 -14.43 -22.64 9.79
CA PRO A 111 -14.37 -21.89 11.03
C PRO A 111 -13.02 -21.17 11.25
N GLN A 112 -11.94 -21.75 10.71
CA GLN A 112 -10.58 -21.21 10.79
C GLN A 112 -10.37 -19.92 9.98
N ARG A 113 -11.28 -19.60 9.05
CA ARG A 113 -11.25 -18.37 8.24
C ARG A 113 -12.17 -17.28 8.78
N ASN A 114 -12.88 -17.55 9.86
CA ASN A 114 -13.78 -16.57 10.45
C ASN A 114 -12.97 -15.43 11.09
N THR A 115 -13.45 -14.20 10.86
CA THR A 115 -12.79 -12.99 11.34
C THR A 115 -13.75 -12.06 12.06
N HIS A 116 -13.26 -11.44 13.13
CA HIS A 116 -13.83 -10.21 13.67
C HIS A 116 -13.40 -9.04 12.78
N GLN A 117 -14.35 -8.19 12.39
CA GLN A 117 -14.10 -7.05 11.51
C GLN A 117 -14.38 -5.73 12.22
N CYS A 118 -13.46 -4.79 12.06
CA CYS A 118 -13.59 -3.43 12.57
C CYS A 118 -13.17 -2.44 11.47
N ASN A 119 -13.99 -1.43 11.22
CA ASN A 119 -13.78 -0.48 10.13
C ASN A 119 -13.57 0.93 10.69
N LEU A 120 -12.45 1.55 10.35
CA LEU A 120 -12.28 3.00 10.46
C LEU A 120 -12.70 3.64 9.15
N VAL A 121 -13.59 4.62 9.23
CA VAL A 121 -14.12 5.32 8.06
C VAL A 121 -13.89 6.81 8.22
N SER A 122 -13.35 7.48 7.20
CA SER A 122 -13.40 8.94 7.07
C SER A 122 -14.40 9.36 5.99
N SER A 123 -14.88 10.59 6.09
CA SER A 123 -15.70 11.25 5.08
C SER A 123 -14.96 12.43 4.47
N GLN A 124 -15.01 12.52 3.13
CA GLN A 124 -14.61 13.72 2.39
C GLN A 124 -15.56 13.89 1.21
N GLY A 125 -16.54 14.79 1.33
CA GLY A 125 -17.58 14.96 0.31
C GLY A 125 -18.39 13.67 0.10
N ASP A 126 -18.43 13.19 -1.15
CA ASP A 126 -19.05 11.92 -1.55
C ASP A 126 -18.14 10.69 -1.38
N ARG A 127 -16.88 10.90 -1.01
CA ARG A 127 -15.89 9.84 -0.81
C ARG A 127 -15.84 9.37 0.63
N ARG A 128 -15.65 8.07 0.80
CA ARG A 128 -15.39 7.41 2.08
C ARG A 128 -14.10 6.62 1.99
N ARG A 129 -13.14 6.88 2.88
CA ARG A 129 -11.93 6.06 2.98
C ARG A 129 -12.08 5.11 4.14
N ILE A 130 -11.86 3.84 3.86
CA ILE A 130 -12.17 2.75 4.78
C ILE A 130 -10.89 1.95 5.01
N ILE A 131 -10.54 1.80 6.29
CA ILE A 131 -9.55 0.85 6.78
C ILE A 131 -10.33 -0.27 7.47
N CYS A 132 -10.31 -1.46 6.89
CA CYS A 132 -10.91 -2.65 7.49
C CYS A 132 -9.83 -3.47 8.17
N PHE A 133 -10.00 -3.75 9.46
CA PHE A 133 -9.12 -4.61 10.24
C PHE A 133 -9.74 -5.99 10.43
N TYR A 134 -8.94 -7.02 10.24
CA TYR A 134 -9.34 -8.42 10.39
C TYR A 134 -8.59 -9.07 11.55
N ARG A 135 -9.31 -9.71 12.45
CA ARG A 135 -8.74 -10.56 13.52
C ARG A 135 -9.36 -11.94 13.45
N LEU A 136 -8.56 -13.00 13.50
CA LEU A 136 -9.10 -14.37 13.54
C LEU A 136 -10.03 -14.56 14.75
N THR A 137 -11.16 -15.24 14.55
CA THR A 137 -12.08 -15.55 15.65
C THR A 137 -11.56 -16.62 16.60
N ALA A 138 -10.41 -17.24 16.28
CA ALA A 138 -9.63 -18.00 17.26
C ALA A 138 -9.20 -17.13 18.45
N LEU A 139 -9.11 -15.81 18.26
CA LEU A 139 -8.95 -14.83 19.32
C LEU A 139 -10.29 -14.19 19.71
N ARG A 140 -10.29 -13.56 20.89
CA ARG A 140 -11.43 -12.76 21.37
C ARG A 140 -11.72 -11.59 20.43
N ALA A 141 -13.00 -11.21 20.38
CA ALA A 141 -13.43 -9.97 19.74
C ALA A 141 -12.68 -8.76 20.31
N PHE A 142 -12.64 -7.67 19.54
CA PHE A 142 -12.05 -6.40 19.97
C PHE A 142 -12.73 -5.92 21.27
N SER A 143 -11.92 -5.68 22.30
CA SER A 143 -12.36 -5.03 23.54
C SER A 143 -12.56 -3.53 23.34
N LEU A 144 -13.32 -2.92 24.24
CA LEU A 144 -13.54 -1.47 24.25
C LEU A 144 -12.23 -0.66 24.31
N SER A 145 -11.22 -1.13 25.06
CA SER A 145 -9.90 -0.49 25.10
C SER A 145 -9.18 -0.53 23.75
N GLU A 146 -9.19 -1.68 23.08
CA GLU A 146 -8.63 -1.84 21.73
C GLU A 146 -9.38 -0.98 20.71
N LEU A 147 -10.72 -0.93 20.78
CA LEU A 147 -11.54 -0.07 19.93
C LEU A 147 -11.25 1.41 20.18
N SER A 148 -11.09 1.82 21.44
CA SER A 148 -10.69 3.18 21.80
C SER A 148 -9.32 3.53 21.25
N LEU A 149 -8.37 2.58 21.28
CA LEU A 149 -7.04 2.77 20.73
C LEU A 149 -7.08 2.91 19.20
N LEU A 150 -7.79 2.02 18.49
CA LEU A 150 -8.01 2.14 17.05
C LEU A 150 -8.69 3.46 16.68
N LYS A 151 -9.66 3.91 17.48
CA LYS A 151 -10.30 5.21 17.29
C LYS A 151 -9.31 6.36 17.50
N SER A 152 -8.44 6.31 18.50
CA SER A 152 -7.41 7.34 18.71
C SER A 152 -6.39 7.42 17.57
N LEU A 153 -6.12 6.28 16.90
CA LEU A 153 -5.25 6.22 15.73
C LEU A 153 -5.92 6.78 14.47
N SER A 154 -7.25 7.03 14.48
CA SER A 154 -7.99 7.48 13.28
C SER A 154 -7.42 8.78 12.71
N ASP A 155 -7.02 9.69 13.59
CA ASP A 155 -6.54 11.02 13.23
C ASP A 155 -5.15 10.98 12.60
N THR A 156 -4.42 9.87 12.76
CA THR A 156 -3.12 9.64 12.11
C THR A 156 -3.27 8.76 10.87
N LEU A 157 -4.00 7.65 10.96
CA LEU A 157 -4.04 6.66 9.87
C LEU A 157 -4.88 7.14 8.68
N LEU A 158 -6.04 7.79 8.91
CA LEU A 158 -6.93 8.20 7.83
C LEU A 158 -6.30 9.26 6.90
N PRO A 159 -5.59 10.29 7.41
CA PRO A 159 -4.82 11.20 6.56
C PRO A 159 -3.70 10.52 5.76
N LEU A 160 -3.08 9.45 6.28
CA LEU A 160 -2.09 8.70 5.53
C LEU A 160 -2.72 7.91 4.38
N VAL A 161 -3.90 7.32 4.59
CA VAL A 161 -4.68 6.65 3.52
C VAL A 161 -5.14 7.66 2.48
N GLU A 162 -5.54 8.87 2.88
CA GLU A 162 -5.83 9.98 1.97
C GLU A 162 -4.65 10.26 1.04
N HIS A 163 -3.48 10.54 1.63
CA HIS A 163 -2.28 10.85 0.87
C HIS A 163 -1.84 9.68 -0.02
N HIS A 164 -2.03 8.44 0.46
CA HIS A 164 -1.79 7.23 -0.31
C HIS A 164 -2.69 7.15 -1.55
N ALA A 165 -4.00 7.35 -1.39
CA ALA A 165 -4.95 7.35 -2.49
C ALA A 165 -4.62 8.44 -3.54
N GLN A 166 -4.28 9.65 -3.08
CA GLN A 166 -3.87 10.74 -3.97
C GLN A 166 -2.59 10.40 -4.74
N SER A 167 -1.62 9.80 -4.07
CA SER A 167 -0.35 9.36 -4.69
C SER A 167 -0.57 8.28 -5.75
N LEU A 168 -1.46 7.31 -5.48
CA LEU A 168 -1.84 6.29 -6.46
C LEU A 168 -2.53 6.90 -7.69
N VAL A 169 -3.43 7.87 -7.51
CA VAL A 169 -4.07 8.57 -8.64
C VAL A 169 -3.04 9.36 -9.46
N GLN A 170 -2.07 10.00 -8.80
CA GLN A 170 -0.99 10.71 -9.49
C GLN A 170 -0.05 9.77 -10.25
N ALA A 171 0.26 8.60 -9.67
CA ALA A 171 1.02 7.55 -10.35
C ALA A 171 0.26 6.98 -11.55
N GLY A 172 -1.05 6.71 -11.40
CA GLY A 172 -1.93 6.26 -12.48
C GLY A 172 -2.09 7.29 -13.60
N ASN A 173 -2.16 8.59 -13.28
CA ASN A 173 -2.18 9.67 -14.28
C ASN A 173 -0.83 9.89 -14.97
N ARG A 174 0.30 9.54 -14.30
CA ARG A 174 1.62 9.45 -14.95
C ARG A 174 1.76 8.18 -15.81
N GLY A 175 0.87 7.20 -15.63
CA GLY A 175 0.89 5.86 -16.22
C GLY A 175 0.01 5.65 -17.46
N ALA A 176 -0.41 6.70 -18.19
CA ALA A 176 -0.93 6.53 -19.56
C ALA A 176 0.15 6.09 -20.57
N GLY A 177 1.36 5.79 -20.10
CA GLY A 177 2.36 4.99 -20.79
C GLY A 177 3.26 4.33 -19.75
N GLN A 178 3.24 2.99 -19.73
CA GLN A 178 4.08 2.07 -18.93
C GLN A 178 3.54 1.73 -17.52
N GLU A 179 2.95 0.53 -17.45
CA GLU A 179 2.66 -0.22 -16.22
C GLU A 179 3.94 -0.61 -15.47
N PRO A 180 3.96 -0.54 -14.13
CA PRO A 180 4.90 -1.31 -13.33
C PRO A 180 4.24 -2.12 -12.20
N GLU A 181 4.51 -3.42 -12.19
CA GLU A 181 4.18 -4.38 -11.13
C GLU A 181 5.04 -4.15 -9.85
N PRO A 182 4.47 -4.28 -8.64
CA PRO A 182 5.20 -4.10 -7.38
C PRO A 182 5.99 -5.36 -6.99
N GLY A 183 7.30 -5.20 -6.77
CA GLY A 183 8.25 -6.29 -6.50
C GLY A 183 9.15 -6.66 -7.68
N SER A 184 8.96 -6.00 -8.83
CA SER A 184 9.87 -6.14 -9.98
C SER A 184 11.26 -5.59 -9.65
N LEU A 185 12.29 -6.22 -10.22
CA LEU A 185 13.67 -5.73 -10.24
C LEU A 185 13.75 -4.25 -10.65
N ASP A 186 12.79 -3.75 -11.44
CA ASP A 186 12.67 -2.36 -11.87
C ASP A 186 12.57 -1.37 -10.70
N GLN A 187 11.79 -1.72 -9.66
CA GLN A 187 11.59 -0.86 -8.48
C GLN A 187 12.83 -0.86 -7.59
N ALA A 188 13.44 -2.03 -7.37
CA ALA A 188 14.69 -2.16 -6.62
C ALA A 188 15.83 -1.39 -7.31
N PHE A 189 15.89 -1.47 -8.64
CA PHE A 189 16.88 -0.77 -9.46
C PHE A 189 16.68 0.75 -9.41
N SER A 190 15.43 1.22 -9.56
CA SER A 190 15.11 2.65 -9.50
C SER A 190 15.36 3.24 -8.10
N GLY A 191 15.01 2.50 -7.04
CA GLY A 191 15.29 2.89 -5.66
C GLY A 191 16.78 3.04 -5.40
N ARG A 192 17.61 2.13 -5.93
CA ARG A 192 19.06 2.18 -5.77
C ARG A 192 19.72 3.30 -6.58
N LEU A 193 19.21 3.61 -7.78
CA LEU A 193 19.62 4.80 -8.53
C LEU A 193 19.37 6.10 -7.76
N ALA A 194 18.21 6.19 -7.10
CA ALA A 194 17.86 7.35 -6.28
C ALA A 194 18.76 7.49 -5.04
N GLN A 195 19.11 6.37 -4.39
CA GLN A 195 20.06 6.36 -3.27
C GLN A 195 21.46 6.86 -3.67
N ASP A 196 21.95 6.43 -4.84
CA ASP A 196 23.29 6.80 -5.32
C ASP A 196 23.30 8.15 -6.09
N SER A 197 22.15 8.84 -6.20
CA SER A 197 21.97 10.08 -6.98
C SER A 197 22.34 9.97 -8.48
N ILE A 198 22.22 8.75 -9.04
CA ILE A 198 22.60 8.44 -10.42
C ILE A 198 21.39 8.55 -11.34
N THR A 199 21.53 9.30 -12.44
CA THR A 199 20.45 9.46 -13.44
C THR A 199 20.74 8.67 -14.72
N LEU A 200 19.96 7.62 -14.95
CA LEU A 200 19.92 6.87 -16.20
C LEU A 200 18.73 7.31 -17.07
N SER A 201 18.90 7.29 -18.38
CA SER A 201 17.79 7.42 -19.32
C SER A 201 16.94 6.14 -19.33
N ALA A 202 15.69 6.25 -19.75
CA ALA A 202 14.78 5.10 -19.86
C ALA A 202 15.38 3.94 -20.66
N ARG A 203 16.11 4.24 -21.76
CA ARG A 203 16.77 3.22 -22.58
C ARG A 203 17.98 2.57 -21.93
N GLU A 204 18.75 3.34 -21.15
CA GLU A 204 19.88 2.81 -20.37
C GLU A 204 19.38 1.89 -19.25
N GLN A 205 18.34 2.32 -18.55
CA GLN A 205 17.70 1.56 -17.49
C GLN A 205 17.11 0.23 -18.03
N GLU A 206 16.37 0.27 -19.14
CA GLU A 206 15.75 -0.92 -19.73
C GLU A 206 16.78 -1.97 -20.18
N VAL A 207 17.94 -1.53 -20.69
CA VAL A 207 19.07 -2.40 -21.06
C VAL A 207 19.74 -3.02 -19.83
N CYS A 208 19.94 -2.24 -18.76
CA CYS A 208 20.48 -2.74 -17.50
C CYS A 208 19.57 -3.81 -16.86
N LEU A 209 18.27 -3.54 -16.79
CA LEU A 209 17.28 -4.46 -16.24
C LEU A 209 17.18 -5.75 -17.05
N GLY A 210 17.16 -5.64 -18.38
CA GLY A 210 17.16 -6.81 -19.26
C GLY A 210 18.38 -7.72 -19.07
N LEU A 211 19.56 -7.17 -18.81
CA LEU A 211 20.75 -7.95 -18.48
C LEU A 211 20.70 -8.60 -17.09
N LEU A 212 20.10 -7.91 -16.11
CA LEU A 212 19.92 -8.44 -14.75
C LEU A 212 18.96 -9.63 -14.73
N THR A 213 17.93 -9.61 -15.57
CA THR A 213 17.01 -10.74 -15.77
C THR A 213 17.56 -11.86 -16.66
N GLY A 214 18.78 -11.68 -17.17
CA GLY A 214 19.49 -12.70 -17.97
C GLY A 214 19.31 -12.62 -19.48
N GLY A 215 18.70 -11.56 -20.00
CA GLY A 215 18.61 -11.30 -21.44
C GLY A 215 19.96 -10.99 -22.06
N THR A 216 20.09 -11.28 -23.35
CA THR A 216 21.29 -11.02 -24.16
C THR A 216 21.20 -9.69 -24.89
N VAL A 217 22.33 -9.18 -25.37
CA VAL A 217 22.39 -7.95 -26.18
C VAL A 217 21.50 -8.05 -27.43
N ALA A 218 21.43 -9.23 -28.05
CA ALA A 218 20.61 -9.48 -29.23
C ALA A 218 19.10 -9.44 -28.92
N GLU A 219 18.68 -10.04 -27.81
CA GLU A 219 17.29 -9.99 -27.35
C GLU A 219 16.87 -8.58 -26.97
N MET A 220 17.77 -7.81 -26.34
CA MET A 220 17.53 -6.40 -26.04
C MET A 220 17.42 -5.54 -27.29
N ALA A 221 18.26 -5.79 -28.29
CA ALA A 221 18.20 -5.09 -29.57
C ALA A 221 16.87 -5.35 -30.29
N ALA A 222 16.40 -6.61 -30.29
CA ALA A 222 15.11 -6.99 -30.83
C ALA A 222 13.94 -6.34 -30.07
N ARG A 223 13.95 -6.39 -28.72
CA ARG A 223 12.90 -5.82 -27.87
C ARG A 223 12.78 -4.31 -28.02
N LEU A 224 13.92 -3.61 -28.10
CA LEU A 224 13.99 -2.17 -28.22
C LEU A 224 13.85 -1.66 -29.67
N LYS A 225 13.82 -2.58 -30.65
CA LYS A 225 13.85 -2.29 -32.10
C LYS A 225 15.06 -1.42 -32.51
N VAL A 226 16.23 -1.75 -31.99
CA VAL A 226 17.50 -1.06 -32.29
C VAL A 226 18.59 -2.04 -32.74
N LYS A 227 19.75 -1.54 -33.19
CA LYS A 227 20.91 -2.37 -33.53
C LYS A 227 21.66 -2.81 -32.26
N ASN A 228 22.35 -3.96 -32.32
CA ASN A 228 23.22 -4.45 -31.23
C ASN A 228 24.24 -3.38 -30.77
N SER A 229 24.81 -2.63 -31.72
CA SER A 229 25.75 -1.53 -31.41
C SER A 229 25.11 -0.40 -30.60
N SER A 230 23.81 -0.15 -30.75
CA SER A 230 23.06 0.82 -29.95
C SER A 230 22.89 0.32 -28.51
N VAL A 231 22.57 -0.96 -28.33
CA VAL A 231 22.46 -1.59 -27.00
C VAL A 231 23.81 -1.55 -26.28
N GLU A 232 24.91 -1.88 -26.96
CA GLU A 232 26.27 -1.77 -26.40
C GLU A 232 26.62 -0.34 -26.00
N THR A 233 26.17 0.65 -26.78
CA THR A 233 26.36 2.07 -26.46
C THR A 233 25.58 2.47 -25.21
N TYR A 234 24.31 2.04 -25.09
CA TYR A 234 23.51 2.27 -23.89
C TYR A 234 24.14 1.61 -22.66
N LEU A 235 24.65 0.39 -22.81
CA LEU A 235 25.38 -0.31 -21.75
C LEU A 235 26.60 0.46 -21.30
N LYS A 236 27.49 0.87 -22.23
CA LYS A 236 28.72 1.60 -21.91
C LYS A 236 28.43 2.88 -21.13
N ARG A 237 27.39 3.62 -21.53
CA ARG A 237 26.97 4.85 -20.84
C ARG A 237 26.40 4.56 -19.47
N ALA A 238 25.54 3.55 -19.35
CA ALA A 238 24.94 3.16 -18.08
C ALA A 238 26.00 2.67 -17.09
N THR A 239 26.90 1.79 -17.51
CA THR A 239 27.98 1.25 -16.67
C THR A 239 28.98 2.34 -16.24
N ALA A 240 29.25 3.33 -17.10
CA ALA A 240 30.08 4.48 -16.75
C ALA A 240 29.42 5.36 -15.68
N LYS A 241 28.10 5.59 -15.78
CA LYS A 241 27.32 6.33 -14.78
C LYS A 241 27.20 5.58 -13.45
N LEU A 242 27.09 4.26 -13.51
CA LEU A 242 26.98 3.36 -12.34
C LEU A 242 28.33 3.05 -11.69
N GLY A 243 29.46 3.34 -12.34
CA GLY A 243 30.78 2.99 -11.85
C GLY A 243 31.08 1.48 -11.83
N VAL A 244 30.36 0.68 -12.64
CA VAL A 244 30.46 -0.79 -12.66
C VAL A 244 31.01 -1.30 -13.99
N SER A 245 31.53 -2.52 -14.02
CA SER A 245 31.97 -3.17 -15.26
C SER A 245 31.14 -4.43 -15.57
N GLY A 246 30.42 -4.40 -16.68
CA GLY A 246 29.72 -5.56 -17.25
C GLY A 246 28.58 -6.11 -16.39
N ARG A 247 28.06 -7.29 -16.78
CA ARG A 247 26.90 -7.94 -16.15
C ARG A 247 27.13 -8.29 -14.67
N HIS A 248 28.31 -8.82 -14.35
CA HIS A 248 28.66 -9.17 -12.97
C HIS A 248 28.79 -7.95 -12.07
N GLY A 249 29.32 -6.83 -12.59
CA GLY A 249 29.38 -5.56 -11.85
C GLY A 249 27.98 -5.00 -11.58
N LEU A 250 27.08 -5.06 -12.56
CA LEU A 250 25.70 -4.60 -12.42
C LEU A 250 24.91 -5.43 -11.38
N ALA A 251 25.07 -6.76 -11.38
CA ALA A 251 24.43 -7.63 -10.41
C ALA A 251 24.96 -7.40 -8.97
N ARG A 252 26.28 -7.19 -8.83
CA ARG A 252 26.89 -6.89 -7.53
C ARG A 252 26.47 -5.54 -6.98
N TRP A 253 26.39 -4.52 -7.85
CA TRP A 253 25.81 -3.23 -7.51
C TRP A 253 24.40 -3.45 -6.95
N MET A 254 23.51 -4.11 -7.67
CA MET A 254 22.16 -4.43 -7.17
C MET A 254 22.13 -5.16 -5.82
N ALA A 255 23.08 -6.05 -5.53
CA ALA A 255 23.15 -6.81 -4.28
C ALA A 255 23.65 -6.02 -3.06
N GLY A 256 24.00 -4.73 -3.22
CA GLY A 256 24.45 -3.89 -2.09
C GLY A 256 25.92 -4.06 -1.70
N GLY A 257 26.77 -4.44 -2.66
CA GLY A 257 28.21 -4.58 -2.46
C GLY A 257 28.93 -3.31 -2.03
#